data_AF-A0A7X5FPX4-F1
#
_entry.id   AF-A0A7X5FPX4-F1
#
_cell.length_a   1.000
_cell.length_b   1.000
_cell.length_c   1.000
_cell.angle_alpha   90.00
_cell.angle_beta   90.00
_cell.angle_gamma   90.00
#
_symmetry.space_group_name_H-M   'P 1'
#
loop_
_entity.id
_entity.type
_entity.pdbx_description
1 polymer ?
#
loop_
_entity_poly.entity_id
_entity_poly.type
_entity_poly.pdbx_seq_one_letter_code
_entity_poly.pdbx_strand_id
1 'polypeptide(L)'
;MKALLLFPVLLYLALMLVNTDLLQTAQQINLFGAQTIMVPMFLFSSAFIVIYAMLIYLSYSGIHAYQARKIHKLERQIVDVKGELYNNQKDLLARIQGDFEMQFENFKRDNENKFETIIKFNEYTLEKVLDETHGDFLKYKKETQKLLSQAQGVDKSLLEKLQVWK
;
A
#
# COMPACT_ATOMS: atom_id res chain seq x y z
N MET A 1 6.21 -29.78 -18.12
CA MET A 1 6.61 -29.25 -19.45
C MET A 1 8.08 -29.51 -19.81
N LYS A 2 9.08 -29.23 -18.94
CA LYS A 2 10.51 -29.42 -19.26
C LYS A 2 10.89 -30.85 -19.70
N ALA A 3 10.34 -31.87 -19.03
CA ALA A 3 10.58 -33.27 -19.37
C ALA A 3 10.01 -33.68 -20.75
N LEU A 4 8.95 -33.00 -21.20
CA LEU A 4 8.29 -33.28 -22.49
C LEU A 4 9.12 -32.77 -23.67
N LEU A 5 9.93 -31.73 -23.47
CA LEU A 5 10.90 -31.24 -24.47
C LEU A 5 12.12 -32.14 -24.61
N LEU A 6 12.44 -32.95 -23.59
CA LEU A 6 13.51 -33.95 -23.66
C LEU A 6 13.05 -35.28 -24.29
N PHE A 7 11.74 -35.44 -24.49
CA PHE A 7 11.16 -36.67 -25.02
C PHE A 7 11.72 -37.07 -26.40
N PRO A 8 11.91 -36.16 -27.38
CA PRO A 8 12.50 -36.52 -28.67
C PRO A 8 13.96 -36.97 -28.55
N VAL A 9 14.71 -36.42 -27.60
CA VAL A 9 16.10 -36.81 -27.33
C VAL A 9 16.15 -38.21 -26.71
N LEU A 10 15.27 -38.51 -25.76
CA LEU A 10 15.15 -39.83 -25.13
C LEU A 10 14.66 -40.90 -26.12
N LEU A 11 13.67 -40.56 -26.95
CA LEU A 11 13.15 -41.45 -27.99
C LEU A 11 14.25 -41.79 -29.00
N TYR A 12 15.04 -40.80 -29.42
CA TYR A 12 16.18 -41.04 -30.30
C TYR A 12 17.22 -41.99 -29.69
N LEU A 13 17.61 -41.76 -28.43
CA LEU A 13 18.58 -42.62 -27.75
C LEU A 13 18.07 -44.07 -27.66
N ALA A 14 16.78 -44.25 -27.38
CA ALA A 14 16.14 -45.57 -27.38
C ALA A 14 16.14 -46.22 -28.77
N LEU A 15 15.82 -45.46 -29.83
CA LEU A 15 15.84 -45.96 -31.21
C LEU A 15 17.24 -46.35 -31.68
N MET A 16 18.28 -45.60 -31.28
CA MET A 16 19.68 -45.92 -31.57
C MET A 16 20.15 -47.20 -30.86
N LEU A 17 19.68 -47.46 -29.63
CA LEU A 17 19.99 -48.69 -28.89
C LEU A 17 19.30 -49.91 -29.50
N VAL A 18 18.10 -49.75 -30.05
CA VAL A 18 17.30 -50.84 -30.63
C VAL A 18 17.73 -51.16 -32.06
N ASN A 19 18.19 -50.17 -32.84
CA ASN A 19 18.62 -50.35 -34.24
C ASN A 19 20.12 -50.09 -34.42
N THR A 20 20.95 -51.01 -33.91
CA THR A 20 22.41 -50.94 -34.06
C THR A 20 22.87 -51.05 -35.52
N ASP A 21 22.05 -51.60 -36.41
CA ASP A 21 22.34 -51.70 -37.84
C ASP A 21 22.45 -50.32 -38.51
N LEU A 22 21.78 -49.30 -37.96
CA LEU A 22 21.90 -47.90 -38.42
C LEU A 22 23.29 -47.30 -38.16
N LEU A 23 24.10 -47.89 -37.28
CA LEU A 23 25.48 -47.48 -37.05
C LEU A 23 26.41 -47.96 -38.17
N GLN A 24 26.01 -49.01 -38.90
CA GLN A 24 26.81 -49.63 -39.96
C GLN A 24 26.38 -49.16 -41.36
N THR A 25 25.21 -48.55 -41.50
CA THR A 25 24.74 -48.01 -42.78
C THR A 25 25.38 -46.67 -43.09
N ALA A 26 26.05 -46.59 -44.24
CA ALA A 26 26.59 -45.36 -44.79
C ALA A 26 25.86 -45.00 -46.09
N GLN A 27 25.55 -43.71 -46.26
CA GLN A 27 25.03 -43.18 -47.51
C GLN A 27 26.13 -42.50 -48.30
N GLN A 28 26.12 -42.71 -49.61
CA GLN A 28 26.92 -41.91 -50.52
C GLN A 28 26.30 -40.53 -50.66
N ILE A 29 27.11 -39.51 -50.36
CA ILE A 29 26.73 -38.12 -50.53
C ILE A 29 27.66 -37.53 -51.56
N ASN A 30 27.07 -36.92 -52.58
CA ASN A 30 27.81 -36.28 -53.65
C ASN A 30 28.09 -34.84 -53.24
N LEU A 31 29.35 -34.54 -52.90
CA LEU A 31 29.78 -33.19 -52.61
C LEU A 31 30.08 -32.49 -53.94
N PHE A 32 29.21 -31.55 -54.32
CA PHE A 32 29.39 -30.68 -55.48
C PHE A 32 29.67 -31.40 -56.81
N GLY A 33 29.10 -32.61 -56.99
CA GLY A 33 29.11 -33.33 -58.26
C GLY A 33 30.45 -33.95 -58.68
N ALA A 34 31.53 -33.77 -57.91
CA ALA A 34 32.88 -34.19 -58.28
C ALA A 34 33.44 -35.32 -57.40
N GLN A 35 32.97 -35.48 -56.16
CA GLN A 35 33.42 -36.54 -55.25
C GLN A 35 32.26 -37.07 -54.41
N THR A 36 32.17 -38.39 -54.32
CA THR A 36 31.25 -39.07 -53.39
C THR A 36 32.01 -39.49 -52.14
N ILE A 37 31.48 -39.10 -50.98
CA ILE A 37 31.95 -39.58 -49.68
C ILE A 37 30.88 -40.47 -49.06
N MET A 38 31.31 -41.55 -48.42
CA MET A 38 30.42 -42.39 -47.63
C MET A 38 30.33 -41.82 -46.23
N VAL A 39 29.16 -41.29 -45.88
CA VAL A 39 28.91 -40.73 -44.56
C VAL A 39 27.98 -41.69 -43.81
N PRO A 40 28.38 -42.16 -42.62
CA PRO A 40 27.51 -42.94 -41.76
C PRO A 40 26.21 -42.21 -41.45
N MET A 41 25.09 -42.92 -41.54
CA MET A 41 23.76 -42.33 -41.36
C MET A 41 23.56 -41.76 -39.94
N PHE A 42 24.25 -42.34 -38.94
CA PHE A 42 24.20 -41.85 -37.57
C PHE A 42 24.72 -40.42 -37.39
N LEU A 43 25.62 -39.93 -38.25
CA LEU A 43 26.14 -38.56 -38.15
C LEU A 43 25.05 -37.53 -38.44
N PHE A 44 24.18 -37.78 -39.41
CA PHE A 44 23.03 -36.90 -39.71
C PHE A 44 22.04 -36.83 -38.56
N SER A 45 21.74 -37.98 -37.97
CA SER A 45 20.76 -38.05 -36.88
C SER A 45 21.31 -37.48 -35.57
N SER A 46 22.61 -37.63 -35.31
CA SER A 46 23.30 -36.97 -34.18
C SER A 46 23.35 -35.45 -34.34
N ALA A 47 23.64 -34.93 -35.55
CA ALA A 47 23.65 -33.50 -35.83
C ALA A 47 22.26 -32.87 -35.61
N PHE A 48 21.19 -33.57 -35.99
CA PHE A 48 19.82 -33.13 -35.75
C PHE A 48 19.52 -32.91 -34.26
N ILE A 49 20.01 -33.79 -33.38
CA ILE A 49 19.77 -33.68 -31.94
C ILE A 49 20.54 -32.54 -31.32
N VAL A 50 21.79 -32.34 -31.75
CA VAL A 50 22.60 -31.22 -31.28
C VAL A 50 21.90 -29.90 -31.63
N ILE A 51 21.42 -29.76 -32.87
CA ILE A 51 20.65 -28.59 -33.31
C ILE A 51 19.35 -28.45 -32.51
N TYR A 52 18.62 -29.53 -32.31
CA TYR A 52 17.38 -29.55 -31.53
C TYR A 52 17.60 -29.11 -30.08
N ALA A 53 18.64 -29.65 -29.41
CA ALA A 53 19.00 -29.28 -28.06
C ALA A 53 19.42 -27.80 -27.97
N MET A 54 20.16 -27.31 -28.96
CA MET A 54 20.55 -25.90 -29.04
C MET A 54 19.34 -24.98 -29.21
N LEU A 55 18.36 -25.36 -30.04
CA LEU A 55 17.12 -24.62 -30.23
C LEU A 55 16.27 -24.57 -28.95
N ILE A 56 16.15 -25.69 -28.23
CA ILE A 56 15.47 -25.71 -26.93
C ILE A 56 16.18 -24.77 -25.95
N TYR A 57 17.50 -24.87 -25.86
CA TYR A 57 18.29 -24.05 -24.94
C TYR A 57 18.11 -22.56 -25.23
N LEU A 58 18.23 -22.14 -26.50
CA LEU A 58 18.04 -20.75 -26.91
C LEU A 58 16.61 -20.27 -26.64
N SER A 59 15.61 -21.07 -26.97
CA SER A 59 14.20 -20.73 -26.74
C SER A 59 13.92 -20.54 -25.25
N TYR A 60 14.43 -21.46 -24.41
CA TYR A 60 14.22 -21.41 -22.97
C TYR A 60 14.94 -20.23 -22.31
N SER A 61 16.18 -19.99 -22.73
CA SER A 61 16.97 -18.83 -22.29
C SER A 61 16.28 -17.52 -22.67
N GLY A 62 15.77 -17.40 -23.90
CA GLY A 62 15.05 -16.24 -24.37
C GLY A 62 13.76 -15.97 -23.60
N ILE A 63 12.95 -17.01 -23.35
CA ILE A 63 11.72 -16.91 -22.57
C ILE A 63 12.03 -16.45 -21.13
N HIS A 64 13.05 -17.02 -20.50
CA HIS A 64 13.47 -16.61 -19.15
C HIS A 64 13.94 -15.17 -19.10
N ALA A 65 14.79 -14.76 -20.04
CA ALA A 65 15.26 -13.38 -20.11
C ALA A 65 14.09 -12.39 -20.28
N TYR A 66 13.11 -12.74 -21.12
CA TYR A 66 11.90 -11.94 -21.30
C TYR A 66 11.04 -11.87 -20.03
N GLN A 67 10.81 -13.01 -19.38
CA GLN A 67 10.05 -13.08 -18.12
C GLN A 67 10.74 -12.29 -17.01
N ALA A 68 12.06 -12.42 -16.85
CA ALA A 68 12.83 -11.67 -15.86
C ALA A 68 12.72 -10.16 -16.07
N ARG A 69 12.81 -9.68 -17.32
CA ARG A 69 12.59 -8.26 -17.66
C ARG A 69 11.19 -7.80 -17.28
N LYS A 70 10.16 -8.61 -17.56
CA LYS A 70 8.78 -8.30 -17.20
C LYS A 70 8.59 -8.22 -15.68
N ILE A 71 9.19 -9.16 -14.94
CA ILE A 71 9.15 -9.20 -13.47
C ILE A 71 9.81 -7.94 -12.91
N HIS A 72 11.02 -7.58 -13.35
CA HIS A 72 11.68 -6.36 -12.88
C HIS A 72 10.90 -5.08 -13.21
N LYS A 73 10.22 -5.02 -14.36
CA LYS A 73 9.35 -3.88 -14.68
C LYS A 73 8.18 -3.78 -13.69
N LEU A 74 7.55 -4.91 -13.37
CA LEU A 74 6.44 -4.98 -12.41
C LEU A 74 6.91 -4.64 -10.99
N GLU A 75 8.07 -5.12 -10.58
CA GLU A 75 8.66 -4.79 -9.27
C GLU A 75 8.90 -3.30 -9.11
N ARG A 76 9.44 -2.62 -10.14
CA ARG A 76 9.61 -1.16 -10.12
C ARG A 76 8.27 -0.43 -9.97
N GLN A 77 7.28 -0.82 -10.77
CA GLN A 77 5.94 -0.23 -10.68
C GLN A 77 5.32 -0.40 -9.28
N ILE A 78 5.54 -1.54 -8.63
CA ILE A 78 5.08 -1.76 -7.25
C ILE A 78 5.79 -0.81 -6.28
N VAL A 79 7.09 -0.59 -6.43
CA VAL A 79 7.84 0.34 -5.58
C VAL A 79 7.36 1.78 -5.79
N ASP A 80 7.17 2.20 -7.04
CA ASP A 80 6.69 3.54 -7.38
C ASP A 80 5.31 3.80 -6.77
N VAL A 81 4.36 2.89 -6.95
CA VAL A 81 3.00 2.99 -6.38
C VAL A 81 3.04 3.01 -4.85
N LYS A 82 3.90 2.19 -4.22
CA LYS A 82 4.08 2.25 -2.76
C LYS A 82 4.63 3.60 -2.30
N GLY A 83 5.57 4.18 -3.06
CA GLY A 83 6.10 5.51 -2.81
C GLY A 83 5.04 6.59 -2.90
N GLU A 84 4.23 6.58 -3.96
CA GLU A 84 3.09 7.50 -4.13
C GLU A 84 2.09 7.38 -2.98
N LEU A 85 1.73 6.15 -2.59
CA LEU A 85 0.80 5.91 -1.48
C LEU A 85 1.36 6.47 -0.16
N TYR A 86 2.64 6.26 0.12
CA TYR A 86 3.29 6.78 1.31
C TYR A 86 3.33 8.31 1.33
N ASN A 87 3.64 8.94 0.20
CA ASN A 87 3.64 10.40 0.07
C ASN A 87 2.23 10.97 0.28
N ASN A 88 1.21 10.37 -0.35
CA ASN A 88 -0.18 10.78 -0.18
C ASN A 88 -0.64 10.63 1.29
N GLN A 89 -0.23 9.56 1.98
CA GLN A 89 -0.50 9.39 3.40
C GLN A 89 0.17 10.47 4.26
N LYS A 90 1.42 10.82 3.97
CA LYS A 90 2.14 11.88 4.67
C LYS A 90 1.45 13.24 4.49
N ASP A 91 1.05 13.58 3.27
CA ASP A 91 0.35 14.82 2.97
C ASP A 91 -1.02 14.89 3.65
N LEU A 92 -1.75 13.78 3.68
CA LEU A 92 -3.03 13.69 4.37
C LEU A 92 -2.88 13.88 5.89
N LEU A 93 -1.88 13.26 6.50
CA LEU A 93 -1.58 13.46 7.93
C LEU A 93 -1.18 14.90 8.23
N ALA A 94 -0.37 15.54 7.39
CA ALA A 94 0.00 16.93 7.55
C ALA A 94 -1.21 17.87 7.46
N ARG A 95 -2.15 17.61 6.54
CA ARG A 95 -3.41 18.37 6.45
C ARG A 95 -4.27 18.19 7.69
N ILE A 96 -4.47 16.95 8.13
CA ILE A 96 -5.24 16.67 9.35
C ILE A 96 -4.63 17.40 10.56
N GLN A 97 -3.30 17.37 10.70
CA GLN A 97 -2.61 18.08 11.78
C GLN A 97 -2.87 19.59 11.70
N GLY A 98 -2.73 20.20 10.53
CA GLY A 98 -3.00 21.63 10.34
C GLY A 98 -4.45 22.03 10.63
N ASP A 99 -5.41 21.20 10.21
CA ASP A 99 -6.83 21.43 10.48
C ASP A 99 -7.12 21.35 12.00
N PHE A 100 -6.54 20.37 12.69
CA PHE A 100 -6.67 20.26 14.15
C PHE A 100 -6.06 21.44 14.89
N GLU A 101 -4.87 21.89 14.48
CA GLU A 101 -4.19 23.03 15.09
C GLU A 101 -5.02 24.32 14.92
N MET A 102 -5.57 24.54 13.72
CA MET A 102 -6.47 25.67 13.46
C MET A 102 -7.77 25.59 14.28
N GLN A 103 -8.39 24.42 14.36
CA GLN A 103 -9.60 24.24 15.17
C GLN A 103 -9.33 24.45 16.66
N PHE A 104 -8.19 23.99 17.15
CA PHE A 104 -7.79 24.15 18.54
C PHE A 104 -7.53 25.62 18.88
N GLU A 105 -6.83 26.36 18.03
CA GLU A 105 -6.60 27.80 18.22
C GLU A 105 -7.92 28.59 18.19
N ASN A 106 -8.83 28.27 17.26
CA ASN A 106 -10.16 28.87 17.23
C ASN A 106 -10.95 28.57 18.51
N PHE A 107 -10.93 27.32 18.98
CA PHE A 107 -11.58 26.92 20.23
C PHE A 107 -11.01 27.64 21.44
N LYS A 108 -9.68 27.77 21.52
CA LYS A 108 -9.00 28.50 22.59
C LYS A 108 -9.42 29.97 22.60
N ARG A 109 -9.36 30.64 21.45
CA ARG A 109 -9.77 32.05 21.31
C ARG A 109 -11.24 32.26 21.66
N ASP A 110 -12.12 31.37 21.21
CA ASP A 110 -13.55 31.46 21.53
C ASP A 110 -13.82 31.29 23.02
N ASN A 111 -13.06 30.43 23.70
CA ASN A 111 -13.16 30.28 25.15
C ASN A 111 -12.60 31.50 25.89
N GLU A 112 -11.45 32.04 25.49
CA GLU A 112 -10.90 33.27 26.07
C GLU A 112 -11.92 34.41 25.98
N ASN A 113 -12.54 34.62 24.82
CA ASN A 113 -13.59 35.62 24.63
C ASN A 113 -14.81 35.39 25.54
N LYS A 114 -15.25 34.13 25.69
CA LYS A 114 -16.35 33.77 26.59
C LYS A 114 -15.99 34.04 28.05
N PHE A 115 -14.78 33.65 28.48
CA PHE A 115 -14.31 33.90 29.83
C PHE A 115 -14.20 35.40 30.12
N GLU A 116 -13.66 36.19 29.19
CA GLU A 116 -13.58 37.64 29.34
C GLU A 116 -14.98 38.28 29.45
N THR A 117 -15.94 37.80 28.66
CA THR A 117 -17.34 38.25 28.75
C THR A 117 -17.96 37.92 30.11
N ILE A 118 -17.73 36.71 30.62
CA ILE A 118 -18.22 36.30 31.94
C ILE A 118 -17.57 37.14 33.04
N ILE A 119 -16.27 37.41 32.95
CA ILE A 119 -15.56 38.26 33.91
C ILE A 119 -16.19 39.66 33.92
N LYS A 120 -16.32 40.31 32.76
CA LYS A 120 -16.93 41.65 32.65
C LYS A 120 -18.37 41.67 33.17
N PHE A 121 -19.15 40.63 32.87
CA PHE A 121 -20.52 40.52 33.35
C PHE A 121 -20.58 40.37 34.88
N ASN A 122 -19.71 39.55 35.46
CA ASN A 122 -19.61 39.35 36.90
C ASN A 122 -19.14 40.63 37.61
N GLU A 123 -18.15 41.33 37.06
CA GLU A 123 -17.68 42.63 37.57
C GLU A 123 -18.81 43.66 37.58
N TYR A 124 -19.50 43.86 36.45
CA TYR A 124 -20.66 44.76 36.36
C TYR A 124 -21.76 44.40 37.35
N THR A 125 -22.06 43.10 37.47
CA THR A 125 -23.10 42.63 38.38
C THR A 125 -22.71 42.86 39.84
N LEU A 126 -21.46 42.58 40.22
CA LEU A 126 -20.95 42.83 41.56
C LEU A 126 -20.95 44.33 41.90
N GLU A 127 -20.53 45.18 40.97
CA GLU A 127 -20.56 46.63 41.13
C GLU A 127 -21.99 47.15 41.34
N LYS A 128 -22.93 46.71 40.50
CA LYS A 128 -24.35 47.06 40.64
C LYS A 128 -24.94 46.58 41.97
N VAL A 129 -24.56 45.38 42.42
CA VAL A 129 -24.99 44.85 43.72
C VAL A 129 -24.41 45.68 44.86
N LEU A 130 -23.13 46.03 44.81
CA LEU A 130 -22.50 46.88 45.80
C LEU A 130 -23.20 48.24 45.90
N ASP A 131 -23.56 48.85 44.77
CA ASP A 131 -24.31 50.11 44.71
C ASP A 131 -25.74 49.97 45.25
N GLU A 132 -26.50 48.98 44.79
CA GLU A 132 -27.91 48.81 45.16
C GLU A 132 -28.09 48.28 46.59
N THR A 133 -27.13 47.52 47.11
CA THR A 133 -27.20 46.91 48.45
C THR A 133 -26.25 47.51 49.48
N HIS A 134 -25.43 48.50 49.10
CA HIS A 134 -24.42 49.14 49.96
C HIS A 134 -23.47 48.13 50.63
N GLY A 135 -23.17 47.01 49.95
CA GLY A 135 -22.31 45.95 50.47
C GLY A 135 -22.99 44.87 51.32
N ASP A 136 -24.32 44.79 51.36
CA ASP A 136 -25.02 43.74 52.11
C ASP A 136 -25.19 42.44 51.30
N PHE A 137 -24.10 41.65 51.23
CA PHE A 137 -24.01 40.38 50.49
C PHE A 137 -25.00 39.29 50.94
N LEU A 138 -25.63 39.41 52.11
CA LEU A 138 -26.63 38.46 52.61
C LEU A 138 -27.94 38.55 51.82
N LYS A 139 -28.32 39.77 51.40
CA LYS A 139 -29.53 40.00 50.60
C LYS A 139 -29.33 39.47 49.17
N TYR A 140 -28.17 39.72 48.59
CA TYR A 140 -27.80 39.20 47.28
C TYR A 140 -27.76 37.67 47.26
N LYS A 141 -27.08 37.02 48.21
CA LYS A 141 -27.03 35.54 48.29
C LYS A 141 -28.42 34.89 48.33
N LYS A 142 -29.39 35.51 49.02
CA LYS A 142 -30.79 35.06 49.05
C LYS A 142 -31.49 35.23 47.70
N GLU A 143 -31.27 36.33 47.00
CA GLU A 143 -31.83 36.57 45.66
C GLU A 143 -31.19 35.70 44.59
N THR A 144 -29.86 35.52 44.61
CA THR A 144 -29.17 34.61 43.68
C THR A 144 -29.59 33.17 43.90
N GLN A 145 -29.76 32.71 45.16
CA GLN A 145 -30.31 31.38 45.46
C GLN A 145 -31.75 31.22 44.98
N LYS A 146 -32.56 32.27 45.03
CA LYS A 146 -33.95 32.27 44.53
C LYS A 146 -34.01 32.24 43.00
N LEU A 147 -33.10 32.94 42.33
CA LEU A 147 -32.95 32.90 40.87
C LEU A 147 -32.38 31.55 40.40
N LEU A 148 -31.43 30.96 41.12
CA LEU A 148 -30.91 29.61 40.87
C LEU A 148 -31.97 28.53 41.07
N SER A 149 -32.84 28.64 42.06
CA SER A 149 -33.95 27.68 42.25
C SER A 149 -35.08 27.85 41.23
N GLN A 150 -35.28 29.06 40.70
CA GLN A 150 -36.17 29.30 39.56
C GLN A 150 -35.55 28.79 38.25
N ALA A 151 -34.23 28.94 38.07
CA ALA A 151 -33.48 28.40 36.93
C ALA A 151 -33.35 26.87 36.98
N GLN A 152 -33.42 26.23 38.16
CA GLN A 152 -33.53 24.76 38.30
C GLN A 152 -34.81 24.17 37.67
N GLY A 153 -35.78 25.01 37.29
CA GLY A 153 -36.94 24.61 36.48
C GLY A 153 -36.65 24.49 34.97
N VAL A 154 -35.49 24.94 34.50
CA VAL A 154 -35.10 24.89 33.09
C VAL A 154 -33.73 24.24 32.98
N ASP A 155 -33.75 22.99 32.52
CA ASP A 155 -32.60 22.16 32.11
C ASP A 155 -31.75 21.47 33.20
N LYS A 156 -32.29 20.35 33.71
CA LYS A 156 -31.57 19.33 34.49
C LYS A 156 -30.31 18.78 33.79
N SER A 157 -30.19 18.90 32.46
CA SER A 157 -29.09 18.30 31.69
C SER A 157 -27.74 19.03 31.82
N LEU A 158 -27.74 20.33 32.16
CA LEU A 158 -26.51 21.12 32.36
C LEU A 158 -25.89 20.87 33.74
N LEU A 159 -26.72 20.67 34.77
CA LEU A 159 -26.27 20.35 36.13
C LEU A 159 -25.67 18.95 36.24
N GLU A 160 -26.23 17.96 35.55
CA GLU A 160 -25.63 16.62 35.47
C GLU A 160 -24.26 16.65 34.78
N LYS A 161 -24.09 17.46 33.72
CA LYS A 161 -22.79 17.57 33.02
C LYS A 161 -21.70 18.27 33.85
N LEU A 162 -22.08 19.14 34.79
CA LEU A 162 -21.15 19.76 35.74
C LEU A 162 -20.79 18.83 36.91
N GLN A 163 -21.63 17.84 37.24
CA GLN A 163 -21.34 16.84 38.28
C GLN A 163 -20.41 15.70 37.81
N VAL A 164 -20.15 15.57 36.51
CA VAL A 164 -19.26 14.52 35.95
C VAL A 164 -17.77 14.83 36.16
N TRP A 165 -17.42 15.98 36.72
CA TRP A 165 -16.04 16.32 37.14
C TRP A 165 -15.86 16.22 38.65
N LYS A 166 -16.06 15.03 39.20
CA LYS A 166 -15.60 14.64 40.55
C LYS A 166 -14.78 13.36 40.48
#